data_AF-A0A0K8P3X1-F1
#
_entry.id   AF-A0A0K8P3X1-F1
#
_cell.length_a   1.000
_cell.length_b   1.000
_cell.length_c   1.000
_cell.angle_alpha   90.00
_cell.angle_beta   90.00
_cell.angle_gamma   90.00
#
_symmetry.space_group_name_H-M   'P 1'
#
loop_
_entity.id
_entity.type
_entity.pdbx_description
1 polymer ?
#
loop_
_entity_poly.entity_id
_entity_poly.type
_entity_poly.pdbx_seq_one_letter_code
_entity_poly.pdbx_strand_id
1 'polypeptide(L)' 'MEPHHIAYVAQIAASLARVAGMQAENQRRAAVGQSPAYVESDFKNEADNLEHIAAAARLG' A
#
# COMPACT_ATOMS: atom_id res chain seq x y z
N MET A 1 -4.88 20.36 12.73
CA MET A 1 -4.47 18.95 12.57
C MET A 1 -3.01 18.91 12.98
N GLU A 2 -2.67 18.17 14.04
CA GLU A 2 -1.29 18.10 14.53
C GLU A 2 -0.36 17.55 13.42
N PRO A 3 0.89 18.02 13.32
CA PRO A 3 1.82 17.63 12.25
C PRO A 3 1.98 16.09 12.10
N HIS A 4 1.90 15.37 13.22
CA HIS A 4 1.96 13.91 13.26
C HIS A 4 0.77 13.24 12.55
N HIS A 5 -0.44 13.76 12.72
CA HIS A 5 -1.62 13.23 12.03
C HIS A 5 -1.55 13.42 10.51
N ILE A 6 -1.00 14.55 10.05
CA ILE A 6 -0.79 14.81 8.63
C ILE A 6 0.22 13.81 8.04
N ALA A 7 1.30 13.52 8.78
CA ALA A 7 2.30 12.54 8.38
C ALA A 7 1.71 11.13 8.24
N TYR A 8 0.90 10.68 9.21
CA TYR A 8 0.24 9.36 9.14
C TYR A 8 -0.73 9.25 7.97
N VAL A 9 -1.55 10.28 7.73
CA VAL A 9 -2.46 10.31 6.57
C VAL A 9 -1.68 10.24 5.25
N ALA A 10 -0.58 10.98 5.13
CA ALA A 10 0.27 10.93 3.94
C ALA A 10 0.90 9.54 3.72
N GLN A 11 1.36 8.88 4.79
CA GLN A 11 1.92 7.53 4.72
C GLN A 11 0.87 6.49 4.32
N ILE A 12 -0.34 6.57 4.89
CA ILE A 12 -1.47 5.71 4.51
C ILE A 12 -1.81 5.91 3.04
N ALA A 13 -1.97 7.16 2.60
CA ALA A 13 -2.28 7.47 1.20
C ALA A 13 -1.20 6.95 0.23
N ALA A 14 0.08 7.06 0.61
CA ALA A 14 1.18 6.54 -0.19
C ALA A 14 1.15 5.01 -0.32
N SER A 15 0.85 4.29 0.77
CA SER A 15 0.75 2.82 0.72
C SER A 15 -0.44 2.35 -0.11
N LEU A 16 -1.61 3.01 0.02
CA LEU A 16 -2.77 2.73 -0.84
C LEU A 16 -2.47 2.98 -2.32
N ALA A 17 -1.75 4.04 -2.65
CA ALA A 17 -1.34 4.32 -4.03
C ALA A 17 -0.39 3.24 -4.58
N ARG A 18 0.50 2.68 -3.76
CA ARG A 18 1.37 1.56 -4.17
C ARG A 18 0.56 0.30 -4.45
N VAL A 19 -0.39 -0.06 -3.57
CA VAL A 19 -1.29 -1.21 -3.79
C VAL A 19 -2.09 -1.04 -5.09
N ALA A 20 -2.65 0.15 -5.33
CA ALA A 20 -3.38 0.43 -6.57
C ALA A 20 -2.48 0.29 -7.80
N GLY A 21 -1.22 0.75 -7.73
CA GLY A 21 -0.23 0.58 -8.79
C GLY A 21 0.12 -0.89 -9.05
N MET A 22 0.28 -1.69 -7.99
CA MET A 22 0.53 -3.14 -8.11
C MET A 22 -0.64 -3.85 -8.80
N GLN A 23 -1.87 -3.52 -8.41
CA GLN A 23 -3.08 -4.07 -9.04
C GLN A 23 -3.17 -3.66 -10.52
N ALA A 24 -2.95 -2.38 -10.82
CA ALA A 24 -3.00 -1.87 -12.19
C ALA A 24 -1.97 -2.55 -13.10
N GLU A 25 -0.73 -2.75 -12.62
CA GLU A 25 0.30 -3.45 -13.39
C GLU A 25 -0.03 -4.92 -13.60
N ASN A 26 -0.54 -5.61 -12.57
CA ASN A 26 -0.98 -7.00 -12.72
C ASN A 26 -2.15 -7.12 -13.70
N GLN A 27 -3.11 -6.20 -13.67
CA GLN A 27 -4.21 -6.14 -14.65
C GLN A 27 -3.69 -5.90 -16.07
N ARG A 28 -2.75 -4.95 -16.23
CA ARG A 28 -2.11 -4.67 -17.52
C ARG A 28 -1.41 -5.90 -18.09
N ARG A 29 -0.71 -6.66 -17.24
CA ARG A 29 -0.03 -7.91 -17.62
C ARG A 29 -1.00 -9.02 -17.97
N ALA A 30 -2.04 -9.20 -17.16
CA ALA A 30 -3.10 -10.16 -17.43
C ALA A 30 -3.78 -9.91 -18.79
N ALA A 31 -4.00 -8.64 -19.15
CA ALA A 31 -4.58 -8.25 -20.43
C ALA A 31 -3.73 -8.66 -21.65
N VAL A 32 -2.42 -8.86 -21.48
CA VAL A 32 -1.49 -9.31 -22.53
C VAL A 32 -1.01 -10.76 -22.32
N GLY A 33 -1.65 -11.52 -21.43
CA GLY A 33 -1.31 -12.92 -21.15
C GLY A 33 0.02 -13.13 -20.42
N GLN A 34 0.55 -12.09 -19.77
CA GLN A 34 1.78 -12.16 -18.99
C GLN A 34 1.50 -12.60 -17.55
N SER A 35 2.49 -13.27 -16.94
CA SER A 35 2.46 -13.58 -15.51
C SER A 35 2.44 -12.31 -14.65
N PRO A 36 1.82 -12.34 -13.46
CA PRO A 36 1.81 -11.21 -12.53
C PRO A 36 3.21 -10.69 -12.20
N ALA A 37 3.37 -9.38 -12.08
CA ALA A 37 4.60 -8.78 -11.57
C ALA A 37 4.68 -8.89 -10.04
N TYR A 38 3.53 -8.70 -9.39
CA TYR A 38 3.39 -8.71 -7.94
C TYR A 38 2.54 -9.89 -7.51
N VAL A 39 2.97 -10.58 -6.46
CA VAL A 39 2.29 -11.73 -5.88
C VAL A 39 1.74 -11.39 -4.49
N GLU A 40 1.04 -12.32 -3.87
CA GLU A 40 0.36 -12.11 -2.58
C GLU A 40 1.29 -11.56 -1.49
N SER A 41 2.55 -12.01 -1.43
CA SER A 41 3.51 -11.51 -0.45
C SER A 41 3.83 -10.02 -0.62
N ASP A 42 3.79 -9.48 -1.84
CA ASP A 42 4.03 -8.06 -2.09
C ASP A 42 2.87 -7.21 -1.54
N PHE A 43 1.63 -7.68 -1.72
CA PHE A 43 0.46 -7.04 -1.12
C PHE A 43 0.47 -7.15 0.41
N LYS A 44 0.90 -8.30 0.94
CA LYS A 44 1.05 -8.50 2.37
C LYS A 44 2.03 -7.51 2.99
N ASN A 45 3.15 -7.22 2.32
CA ASN A 45 4.12 -6.25 2.81
C ASN A 45 3.51 -4.84 2.97
N GLU A 46 2.68 -4.39 2.03
CA GLU A 46 1.98 -3.11 2.16
C GLU A 46 0.89 -3.14 3.25
N ALA A 47 0.20 -4.28 3.42
CA ALA A 47 -0.76 -4.46 4.50
C ALA A 47 -0.09 -4.39 5.88
N ASP A 48 1.02 -5.11 6.08
CA ASP A 48 1.79 -5.10 7.31
C ASP A 48 2.35 -3.69 7.60
N ASN A 49 2.76 -2.94 6.56
CA ASN A 49 3.16 -1.54 6.69
C ASN A 49 2.00 -0.63 7.14
N LEU A 50 0.79 -0.81 6.58
CA LEU A 50 -0.40 -0.06 7.00
C LEU A 50 -0.78 -0.36 8.45
N GLU A 51 -0.71 -1.61 8.88
CA GLU A 51 -0.95 -1.98 10.29
C GLU A 51 0.05 -1.30 11.22
N HIS A 52 1.33 -1.25 10.83
CA HIS A 52 2.37 -0.56 11.60
C HIS A 52 2.09 0.94 11.74
N ILE A 53 1.73 1.62 10.64
CA ILE A 53 1.39 3.05 10.64
C ILE A 53 0.15 3.30 11.51
N ALA A 54 -0.88 2.45 11.41
CA ALA A 54 -2.10 2.57 12.20
C ALA A 54 -1.83 2.36 13.70
N ALA A 55 -0.96 1.41 14.06
CA ALA A 55 -0.53 1.20 15.44
C ALA A 55 0.23 2.41 15.99
N ALA A 56 1.13 3.00 15.21
CA ALA A 56 1.86 4.22 15.59
C ALA A 56 0.92 5.42 15.77
N ALA A 57 -0.06 5.59 14.88
CA ALA A 57 -1.08 6.65 14.97
C ALA A 57 -2.02 6.51 16.18
N ARG A 58 -2.16 5.29 16.73
CA ARG A 58 -2.97 5.03 17.93
C ARG A 58 -2.24 5.32 19.24
N LEU A 59 -0.90 5.25 19.22
CA LEU A 59 -0.05 5.40 20.40
C LEU A 59 0.57 6.80 20.55
N GLY A 60 0.60 7.59 19.47
CA GLY A 60 1.03 8.99 19.46
C GLY A 60 -0.11 9.95 19.75
#